data_AF-A0A521SJL4-F1
#
_entry.id   AF-A0A521SJL4-F1
#
_cell.length_a   1.000
_cell.length_b   1.000
_cell.length_c   1.000
_cell.angle_alpha   90.00
_cell.angle_beta   90.00
_cell.angle_gamma   90.00
#
_symmetry.space_group_name_H-M   'P 1'
#
loop_
_entity.id
_entity.type
_entity.pdbx_description
1 polymer ?
#
loop_
_entity_poly.entity_id
_entity_poly.type
_entity_poly.pdbx_seq_one_letter_code
_entity_poly.pdbx_strand_id
1 'polypeptide(L)'
;MPSLLVRYHEVALKKGNRPYFIDLLKRNLVSSVKGLGFKEIRSLPGRLLLLFGEGADQEEIRRRIKRVFGVANFSFVERTPLDLELLQSRILDSLDGKRFASFRIDTKRGDKDFALTSPEINRQIGAAVKERSRARVDLTN
;
A
#
# COMPACT_ATOMS: atom_id res chain seq x y z
N MET A 1 4.57 7.77 -9.22
CA MET A 1 5.72 7.71 -8.29
C MET A 1 5.57 6.50 -7.38
N PRO A 2 6.58 5.61 -7.28
CA PRO A 2 6.54 4.47 -6.38
C PRO A 2 6.34 4.93 -4.94
N SER A 3 5.36 4.35 -4.27
CA SER A 3 5.05 4.69 -2.88
C SER A 3 5.00 3.43 -2.03
N LEU A 4 5.50 3.51 -0.80
CA LEU A 4 5.50 2.42 0.16
C LEU A 4 4.67 2.81 1.37
N LEU A 5 3.58 2.07 1.61
CA LEU A 5 2.74 2.25 2.78
C LEU A 5 3.19 1.28 3.88
N VAL A 6 3.80 1.83 4.92
CA VAL A 6 4.27 1.10 6.09
C VAL A 6 3.21 1.12 7.18
N ARG A 7 2.84 -0.06 7.66
CA ARG A 7 1.98 -0.27 8.83
C ARG A 7 2.86 -0.66 10.00
N TYR A 8 2.60 -0.09 11.18
CA TYR A 8 3.29 -0.42 12.42
C TYR A 8 2.27 -0.91 13.44
N HIS A 9 2.69 -1.80 14.35
CA HIS A 9 1.82 -2.25 15.43
C HIS A 9 1.83 -1.21 16.55
N GLU A 10 0.65 -0.82 16.99
CA GLU A 10 0.48 0.16 18.08
C GLU A 10 0.57 -0.47 19.48
N VAL A 11 0.75 -1.79 19.54
CA VAL A 11 0.27 -2.70 20.60
C VAL A 11 0.83 -2.45 22.02
N ALA A 12 1.78 -1.54 22.25
CA ALA A 12 2.29 -1.32 23.61
C ALA A 12 2.74 0.10 23.96
N LEU A 13 2.38 1.14 23.20
CA LEU A 13 2.83 2.49 23.52
C LEU A 13 1.97 3.11 24.64
N LYS A 14 2.28 2.73 25.89
CA LYS A 14 1.71 3.32 27.11
C LYS A 14 2.22 4.76 27.31
N LYS A 15 1.41 5.60 27.97
CA LYS A 15 1.79 6.91 28.54
C LYS A 15 2.44 7.93 27.56
N GLY A 16 1.93 8.05 26.33
CA GLY A 16 2.36 9.14 25.44
C GLY A 16 3.66 8.91 24.67
N ASN A 17 4.23 7.69 24.68
CA ASN A 17 5.44 7.36 23.90
C ASN A 17 5.22 7.25 22.39
N ARG A 18 3.99 7.49 21.89
CA ARG A 18 3.66 7.37 20.46
C ARG A 18 4.48 8.30 19.57
N PRO A 19 4.57 9.62 19.83
CA PRO A 19 5.34 10.53 18.96
C PRO A 19 6.81 10.11 18.90
N TYR A 20 7.40 9.78 20.04
CA TYR A 20 8.79 9.30 20.13
C TYR A 20 9.03 8.06 19.27
N PHE A 21 8.18 7.04 19.41
CA PHE A 21 8.27 5.81 18.61
C PHE A 21 8.15 6.10 17.11
N ILE A 22 7.17 6.92 16.72
CA ILE A 22 6.93 7.26 15.32
C ILE A 22 8.13 7.99 14.74
N ASP A 23 8.73 8.93 15.47
CA ASP A 23 9.87 9.69 14.98
C ASP A 23 11.13 8.84 14.89
N LEU A 24 11.36 7.92 15.83
CA LEU A 24 12.44 6.94 15.74
C LEU A 24 12.24 6.00 14.54
N LEU A 25 11.01 5.50 14.33
CA LEU A 25 10.68 4.65 13.20
C LEU A 25 10.90 5.36 11.86
N LYS A 26 10.48 6.63 11.73
CA LYS A 26 10.75 7.44 10.54
C LYS A 26 12.25 7.54 10.26
N ARG A 27 13.07 7.86 11.28
CA ARG A 27 14.53 7.96 11.12
C ARG A 27 15.14 6.65 10.64
N ASN A 28 14.74 5.52 11.23
CA ASN A 28 15.22 4.20 10.84
C ASN A 28 14.81 3.84 9.41
N LEU A 29 13.57 4.13 9.03
CA LEU A 29 13.06 3.91 7.68
C LEU A 29 13.85 4.73 6.65
N VAL A 30 14.01 6.04 6.88
CA VAL A 30 14.76 6.93 5.97
C VAL A 30 16.22 6.49 5.83
N SER A 31 16.86 6.12 6.94
CA SER A 31 18.23 5.59 6.92
C SER A 31 18.33 4.30 6.10
N SER A 32 17.37 3.38 6.27
CA SER A 32 17.38 2.09 5.56
C SER A 32 17.29 2.24 4.04
N VAL A 33 16.58 3.25 3.54
CA VAL A 33 16.37 3.47 2.09
C VAL A 33 17.33 4.50 1.49
N LYS A 34 18.38 4.89 2.20
CA LYS A 34 19.40 5.81 1.69
C LYS A 34 20.01 5.28 0.39
N GLY A 35 20.10 6.16 -0.60
CA GLY A 35 20.59 5.83 -1.95
C GLY A 35 19.56 5.21 -2.89
N LEU A 36 18.32 4.98 -2.44
CA LEU A 36 17.26 4.35 -3.26
C LEU A 36 16.24 5.37 -3.80
N GLY A 37 16.66 6.62 -3.99
CA GLY A 37 15.80 7.67 -4.53
C GLY A 37 14.67 8.13 -3.60
N PHE A 38 14.83 7.99 -2.28
CA PHE A 38 13.90 8.50 -1.28
C PHE A 38 13.64 10.02 -1.48
N LYS A 39 12.37 10.42 -1.39
CA LYS A 39 11.94 11.82 -1.54
C LYS A 39 11.36 12.38 -0.26
N GLU A 40 10.35 11.71 0.28
CA GLU A 40 9.66 12.19 1.48
C GLU A 40 9.01 11.06 2.26
N ILE A 41 8.73 11.34 3.53
CA ILE A 41 7.95 10.48 4.41
C ILE A 41 6.80 11.29 5.02
N ARG A 42 5.58 10.78 4.88
CA ARG A 42 4.37 11.41 5.42
C ARG A 42 3.77 10.56 6.52
N SER A 43 3.37 11.20 7.62
CA SER A 43 2.58 10.55 8.67
C SER A 43 1.12 10.49 8.26
N LEU A 44 0.53 9.29 8.35
CA LEU A 44 -0.90 9.06 8.22
C LEU A 44 -1.42 8.43 9.51
N PRO A 45 -2.73 8.49 9.81
CA PRO A 45 -3.30 7.76 10.94
C PRO A 45 -2.93 6.27 10.87
N GLY A 46 -2.19 5.81 11.89
CA GLY A 46 -1.68 4.44 12.06
C GLY A 46 -0.64 3.98 11.03
N ARG A 47 -0.14 4.85 10.15
CA ARG A 47 0.67 4.47 8.97
C ARG A 47 1.74 5.50 8.64
N LEU A 48 2.80 5.08 7.95
CA LEU A 48 3.79 5.97 7.33
C LEU A 48 3.79 5.72 5.83
N LEU A 49 3.80 6.79 5.04
CA LEU A 49 3.89 6.72 3.58
C LEU A 49 5.24 7.26 3.14
N LEU A 50 6.06 6.41 2.52
CA LEU A 50 7.33 6.81 1.91
C LEU A 50 7.12 7.00 0.41
N LEU A 51 7.62 8.09 -0.12
CA LEU A 51 7.61 8.38 -1.55
C LEU A 51 9.02 8.30 -2.13
N PHE A 52 9.12 7.73 -3.32
CA PHE A 52 10.36 7.54 -4.04
C PHE A 52 10.29 8.20 -5.42
N GLY A 53 11.47 8.55 -5.96
CA GLY A 53 11.60 8.99 -7.34
C GLY A 53 11.27 7.88 -8.34
N GLU A 54 11.15 8.26 -9.61
CA GLU A 54 11.03 7.29 -10.70
C GLU A 54 12.28 6.40 -10.78
N GLY A 55 12.09 5.15 -11.20
CA GLY A 55 13.18 4.17 -11.28
C GLY A 55 13.70 3.62 -9.96
N ALA A 56 13.05 3.92 -8.82
CA ALA A 56 13.45 3.38 -7.53
C ALA A 56 13.35 1.83 -7.51
N ASP A 57 14.43 1.18 -7.07
CA ASP A 57 14.52 -0.28 -7.00
C ASP A 57 13.61 -0.83 -5.89
N GLN A 58 12.44 -1.33 -6.30
CA GLN A 58 11.42 -1.83 -5.38
C GLN A 58 11.86 -3.10 -4.64
N GLU A 59 12.66 -3.97 -5.27
CA GLU A 59 13.13 -5.19 -4.62
C GLU A 59 14.19 -4.87 -3.56
N GLU A 60 15.08 -3.91 -3.82
CA GLU A 60 16.02 -3.44 -2.82
C GLU A 60 15.33 -2.76 -1.64
N ILE A 61 14.35 -1.88 -1.93
CA ILE A 61 13.53 -1.22 -0.90
C ILE A 61 12.85 -2.27 -0.03
N ARG A 62 12.21 -3.28 -0.64
CA ARG A 62 11.54 -4.37 0.07
C ARG A 62 12.51 -5.11 1.00
N ARG A 63 13.69 -5.46 0.50
CA ARG A 63 14.72 -6.19 1.25
C ARG A 63 15.19 -5.40 2.48
N ARG A 64 15.41 -4.10 2.35
CA ARG A 64 15.89 -3.24 3.45
C ARG A 64 14.80 -2.95 4.47
N ILE A 65 13.58 -2.62 4.02
CA ILE A 65 12.46 -2.30 4.91
C ILE A 65 12.05 -3.51 5.75
N LYS A 66 12.13 -4.73 5.21
CA LYS A 66 11.85 -5.97 5.96
C LYS A 66 12.74 -6.15 7.20
N ARG A 67 13.89 -5.48 7.26
CA ARG A 67 14.83 -5.53 8.40
C ARG A 67 14.64 -4.40 9.41
N VAL A 68 13.73 -3.46 9.15
CA VAL A 68 13.46 -2.34 10.06
C VAL A 68 12.49 -2.77 11.15
N PHE A 69 12.99 -2.87 12.39
CA PHE A 69 12.14 -3.15 13.54
C PHE A 69 11.08 -2.07 13.77
N GLY A 70 9.91 -2.50 14.23
CA GLY A 70 8.72 -1.63 14.38
C GLY A 70 7.82 -1.60 13.14
N VAL A 71 8.30 -2.09 11.99
CA VAL A 71 7.45 -2.34 10.81
C VAL A 71 6.66 -3.63 11.04
N ALA A 72 5.32 -3.52 11.06
CA ALA A 72 4.42 -4.66 11.14
C ALA A 72 4.27 -5.35 9.78
N ASN A 73 3.96 -4.55 8.77
CA ASN A 73 3.85 -4.99 7.39
C ASN A 73 3.93 -3.75 6.48
N PHE A 74 4.15 -3.94 5.18
CA PHE A 74 4.16 -2.85 4.22
C PHE A 74 3.59 -3.29 2.88
N SER A 75 3.19 -2.32 2.06
CA SER A 75 2.71 -2.56 0.71
C SER A 75 3.24 -1.48 -0.22
N PHE A 76 3.65 -1.85 -1.42
CA PHE A 76 3.74 -0.88 -2.50
C PHE A 76 2.34 -0.43 -2.87
N VAL A 77 2.15 0.88 -3.02
CA VAL A 77 0.84 1.49 -3.29
C VAL A 77 0.98 2.54 -4.37
N GLU A 78 -0.12 2.78 -5.06
CA GLU A 78 -0.27 3.87 -6.01
C GLU A 78 -1.37 4.81 -5.53
N ARG A 79 -1.26 6.08 -5.91
CA ARG A 79 -2.29 7.08 -5.68
C ARG A 79 -2.97 7.36 -7.01
N THR A 80 -4.29 7.34 -6.98
CA THR A 80 -5.14 7.74 -8.09
C THR A 80 -6.14 8.79 -7.59
N PRO A 81 -6.61 9.69 -8.45
CA PRO A 81 -7.82 10.47 -8.19
C PRO A 81 -8.99 9.61 -7.73
N LEU A 82 -9.94 10.22 -7.02
CA LEU A 82 -11.17 9.56 -6.55
C LEU A 82 -12.15 9.39 -7.71
N ASP A 83 -11.78 8.54 -8.65
CA ASP A 83 -12.53 8.20 -9.86
C ASP A 83 -12.42 6.67 -10.05
N LEU A 84 -13.57 6.01 -10.17
CA LEU A 84 -13.61 4.56 -10.19
C LEU A 84 -13.13 3.97 -11.52
N GLU A 85 -13.38 4.64 -12.64
CA GLU A 85 -12.92 4.19 -13.96
C GLU A 85 -11.39 4.31 -14.06
N LEU A 86 -10.85 5.42 -13.53
CA LEU A 86 -9.41 5.62 -13.46
C LEU A 86 -8.76 4.63 -12.48
N LEU A 87 -9.38 4.36 -11.33
CA LEU A 87 -8.89 3.31 -10.42
C LEU A 87 -8.89 1.94 -11.12
N GLN A 88 -9.94 1.60 -11.85
CA GLN A 88 -10.05 0.35 -12.58
C GLN A 88 -8.94 0.22 -13.63
N SER A 89 -8.77 1.22 -14.49
CA SER A 89 -7.72 1.19 -15.54
C SER A 89 -6.33 1.01 -14.93
N ARG A 90 -5.98 1.77 -13.89
CA ARG A 90 -4.70 1.64 -13.18
C ARG A 90 -4.49 0.26 -12.58
N ILE A 91 -5.53 -0.33 -12.00
CA ILE A 91 -5.45 -1.70 -11.48
C ILE A 91 -5.16 -2.67 -12.63
N LEU A 92 -5.87 -2.57 -13.75
CA LEU A 92 -5.69 -3.45 -14.90
C LEU A 92 -4.28 -3.33 -15.51
N ASP A 93 -3.78 -2.11 -15.68
CA ASP A 93 -2.40 -1.85 -16.16
C ASP A 93 -1.38 -2.51 -15.23
N SER A 94 -1.62 -2.48 -13.91
CA SER A 94 -0.72 -3.10 -12.93
C SER A 94 -0.66 -4.63 -13.01
N LEU A 95 -1.59 -5.26 -13.73
CA LEU A 95 -1.63 -6.72 -13.94
C LEU A 95 -0.81 -7.16 -15.16
N ASP A 96 -0.41 -6.23 -16.03
CA ASP A 96 0.30 -6.59 -17.26
C ASP A 96 1.62 -7.33 -16.95
N GLY A 97 1.82 -8.45 -17.66
CA GLY A 97 2.97 -9.35 -17.44
C GLY A 97 2.88 -10.23 -16.19
N LYS A 98 1.86 -10.08 -15.34
CA LYS A 98 1.67 -10.92 -14.14
C LYS A 98 0.73 -12.08 -14.42
N ARG A 99 1.07 -13.26 -13.88
CA ARG A 99 0.20 -14.44 -13.85
C ARG A 99 0.00 -14.90 -12.42
N PHE A 100 -1.24 -15.20 -12.06
CA PHE A 100 -1.63 -15.66 -10.73
C PHE A 100 -2.85 -16.56 -10.83
N ALA A 101 -2.96 -17.55 -9.96
CA ALA A 101 -4.05 -18.52 -9.97
C ALA A 101 -5.36 -17.94 -9.40
N SER A 102 -5.24 -17.09 -8.37
CA SER A 102 -6.37 -16.48 -7.71
C SER A 102 -6.09 -15.05 -7.26
N PHE A 103 -7.15 -14.30 -6.96
CA PHE A 103 -7.06 -12.95 -6.42
C PHE A 103 -8.26 -12.61 -5.54
N ARG A 104 -8.10 -11.53 -4.76
CA ARG A 104 -9.15 -10.88 -3.96
C ARG A 104 -9.07 -9.37 -4.13
N ILE A 105 -10.22 -8.71 -4.19
CA ILE A 105 -10.32 -7.26 -4.02
C ILE A 105 -10.90 -6.96 -2.65
N ASP A 106 -10.22 -6.13 -1.86
CA ASP A 106 -10.66 -5.67 -0.54
C ASP A 106 -10.57 -4.15 -0.44
N THR A 107 -11.72 -3.48 -0.43
CA THR A 107 -11.83 -2.02 -0.38
C THR A 107 -12.13 -1.54 1.03
N LYS A 108 -11.25 -0.68 1.55
CA LYS A 108 -11.49 0.06 2.80
C LYS A 108 -11.74 1.53 2.50
N ARG A 109 -13.00 1.94 2.68
CA ARG A 109 -13.43 3.32 2.51
C ARG A 109 -13.19 4.14 3.79
N GLY A 110 -12.26 5.10 3.70
CA GLY A 110 -12.10 6.17 4.69
C GLY A 110 -13.19 7.23 4.54
N ASP A 111 -13.58 7.53 3.31
CA ASP A 111 -14.68 8.43 2.97
C ASP A 111 -16.01 7.66 2.90
N LYS A 112 -16.95 8.03 3.78
CA LYS A 112 -18.29 7.42 3.86
C LYS A 112 -19.33 8.09 2.95
N ASP A 113 -18.98 9.20 2.32
CA ASP A 113 -19.86 9.92 1.39
C ASP A 113 -19.70 9.45 -0.06
N PHE A 114 -18.66 8.66 -0.35
CA PHE A 114 -18.51 8.02 -1.66
C PHE A 114 -19.74 7.18 -2.04
N ALA A 115 -20.24 7.37 -3.26
CA ALA A 115 -21.53 6.83 -3.71
C ALA A 115 -21.62 5.30 -3.62
N LEU A 116 -20.52 4.58 -3.88
CA LEU A 116 -20.50 3.12 -3.92
C LEU A 116 -19.93 2.52 -2.64
N THR A 117 -20.62 1.55 -2.07
CA THR A 117 -20.19 0.78 -0.90
C THR A 117 -18.94 -0.05 -1.20
N SER A 118 -18.19 -0.43 -0.15
CA SER A 118 -17.01 -1.30 -0.31
C SER A 118 -17.32 -2.61 -1.06
N PRO A 119 -18.43 -3.33 -0.78
CA PRO A 119 -18.81 -4.51 -1.56
C PRO A 119 -19.10 -4.21 -3.03
N GLU A 120 -19.70 -3.06 -3.36
CA GLU A 120 -19.97 -2.66 -4.75
C GLU A 120 -18.68 -2.40 -5.51
N ILE A 121 -17.74 -1.65 -4.90
CA ILE A 121 -16.42 -1.40 -5.48
C ILE A 121 -15.68 -2.72 -5.70
N ASN A 122 -15.68 -3.62 -4.70
CA ASN A 122 -15.06 -4.93 -4.82
C ASN A 122 -15.63 -5.76 -5.97
N ARG A 123 -16.95 -5.74 -6.17
CA ARG A 123 -17.61 -6.45 -7.28
C ARG A 123 -17.24 -5.87 -8.64
N GLN A 124 -17.31 -4.54 -8.79
CA GLN A 124 -17.05 -3.87 -10.06
C GLN A 124 -15.59 -4.06 -10.50
N ILE A 125 -14.64 -3.75 -9.61
CA ILE A 125 -13.21 -3.94 -9.88
C ILE A 125 -12.89 -5.43 -10.04
N GLY A 126 -13.47 -6.29 -9.21
CA GLY A 126 -13.25 -7.73 -9.26
C GLY A 126 -13.70 -8.35 -10.59
N ALA A 127 -14.81 -7.88 -11.15
CA ALA A 127 -15.29 -8.32 -12.47
C ALA A 127 -14.27 -7.98 -13.57
N ALA A 128 -13.80 -6.74 -13.61
CA ALA A 128 -12.80 -6.29 -14.59
C ALA A 128 -11.48 -7.07 -14.47
N VAL A 129 -10.99 -7.27 -13.24
CA VAL A 129 -9.77 -8.04 -12.99
C VAL A 129 -9.94 -9.51 -13.41
N LYS A 130 -11.09 -10.13 -13.14
CA LYS A 130 -11.39 -11.50 -13.55
C LYS A 130 -11.39 -11.65 -15.07
N GLU A 131 -12.00 -10.70 -15.78
CA GLU A 131 -12.05 -10.70 -17.24
C GLU A 131 -10.66 -10.59 -17.87
N ARG A 132 -9.84 -9.67 -17.37
CA ARG A 132 -8.47 -9.43 -17.86
C ARG A 132 -7.51 -10.56 -17.53
N SER A 133 -7.53 -11.07 -16.30
CA SER A 133 -6.54 -12.06 -15.81
C SER A 133 -6.96 -13.51 -15.99
N ARG A 134 -8.26 -13.79 -16.14
CA ARG A 134 -8.87 -15.14 -16.09
C ARG A 134 -8.62 -15.91 -14.79
N ALA A 135 -8.07 -15.26 -13.75
CA ALA A 135 -7.81 -15.86 -12.46
C ALA A 135 -9.10 -16.11 -11.67
N ARG A 136 -9.06 -17.07 -10.73
CA ARG A 136 -10.18 -17.38 -9.85
C ARG A 136 -10.32 -16.33 -8.75
N VAL A 137 -11.54 -15.91 -8.44
CA VAL A 137 -11.78 -15.11 -7.23
C VAL A 137 -11.71 -16.02 -6.01
N ASP A 138 -10.85 -15.72 -5.05
CA ASP A 138 -10.71 -16.44 -3.78
C ASP A 138 -10.73 -15.44 -2.62
N LEU A 139 -11.70 -15.52 -1.73
CA LEU A 139 -11.86 -14.57 -0.63
C LEU A 139 -11.22 -15.03 0.68
N THR A 140 -10.85 -16.32 0.73
CA THR A 140 -10.53 -17.07 1.95
C THR A 140 -9.04 -17.33 2.13
N ASN A 141 -8.29 -17.49 1.03
CA ASN A 141 -6.89 -17.90 1.02
C ASN A 141 -5.93 -16.76 0.68
#